data_AF-A0A9N8EKP9-F1
#
_entry.id   AF-A0A9N8EKP9-F1
#
_cell.length_a   1.000
_cell.length_b   1.000
_cell.length_c   1.000
_cell.angle_alpha   90.00
_cell.angle_beta   90.00
_cell.angle_gamma   90.00
#
_symmetry.space_group_name_H-M   'P 1'
#
loop_
_entity.id
_entity.type
_entity.pdbx_description
1 polymer ?
#
loop_
_entity_poly.entity_id
_entity_poly.type
_entity_poly.pdbx_seq_one_letter_code
_entity_poly.pdbx_strand_id
1 'polypeptide(L)'
;MPKSSLTMDYRQKRGCLGALGIHCGTKNNPAKRRRRKSRSSGTFLFLAVVIVVSSGMLVFTHRTAEKLTARLLKEDVDPLWQMAMSRTTPTRSDEAVAKMVEWVRSRGGYVNPKIEFRRSNPSDPKSHFGIFAKEEVQPKEILLNIPPNCVLGLDLVSEAKISSNDDGRYYDSMCQLSHKLLDELKLGQDSTFAPYVQYLKEQSYGQLPATYSLPGQQLMEQIVGQAGESSTLSKGNSTSFHQSLRLPPALAVSWLSDRFSQCIDVHDPAQRQAVALVAQRGWDIVLCPLFDLVNHHNGAKLNTESTSVYDPNGFKVRASKAIEAGEEAYSTYDKCLDCGDTAAYWGTPEIFREYGFVENFPQRWIFKRSIGFELHSAIVDGVKSYEVTWMRKSYKPKKKDLEFLRVRFDQLKDVPLPEKDELPPSEWNAIMQYRGALEVALSAAMQVMERTLGSNSHGGNKNDDSKNSPDVAWG
;
A
#
# COMPACT_ATOMS: atom_id res chain seq x y z
N MET A 1 -48.04 -18.46 -22.93
CA MET A 1 -46.62 -18.87 -22.88
C MET A 1 -46.02 -18.37 -21.58
N PRO A 2 -45.62 -19.24 -20.65
CA PRO A 2 -45.23 -18.80 -19.31
C PRO A 2 -43.78 -18.34 -19.28
N LYS A 3 -43.56 -17.21 -18.62
CA LYS A 3 -42.26 -16.64 -18.26
C LYS A 3 -41.75 -17.35 -17.01
N SER A 4 -40.52 -17.86 -17.03
CA SER A 4 -39.81 -18.31 -15.84
C SER A 4 -38.56 -17.44 -15.64
N SER A 5 -38.67 -16.45 -14.77
CA SER A 5 -37.53 -15.74 -14.18
C SER A 5 -37.29 -16.30 -12.79
N LEU A 6 -36.29 -17.18 -12.67
CA LEU A 6 -35.75 -17.65 -11.39
C LEU A 6 -34.78 -16.59 -10.86
N THR A 7 -35.21 -15.84 -9.85
CA THR A 7 -34.32 -15.07 -8.98
C THR A 7 -33.80 -15.99 -7.88
N MET A 8 -32.49 -16.29 -7.88
CA MET A 8 -31.82 -16.95 -6.75
C MET A 8 -31.57 -15.94 -5.64
N ASP A 9 -32.23 -16.15 -4.50
CA ASP A 9 -32.01 -15.44 -3.25
C ASP A 9 -30.88 -16.14 -2.48
N TYR A 10 -29.71 -15.50 -2.37
CA TYR A 10 -28.54 -16.01 -1.65
C TYR A 10 -28.53 -15.46 -0.22
N ARG A 11 -29.39 -15.99 0.65
CA ARG A 11 -29.33 -15.75 2.10
C ARG A 11 -28.62 -16.90 2.80
N GLN A 12 -27.32 -16.73 3.02
CA GLN A 12 -26.52 -17.66 3.82
C GLN A 12 -26.75 -17.42 5.32
N LYS A 13 -27.70 -18.16 5.91
CA LYS A 13 -27.83 -18.30 7.37
C LYS A 13 -26.68 -19.17 7.90
N ARG A 14 -25.80 -18.61 8.73
CA ARG A 14 -24.85 -19.40 9.54
C ARG A 14 -25.57 -19.92 10.79
N GLY A 15 -25.87 -21.22 10.80
CA GLY A 15 -26.31 -21.95 11.98
C GLY A 15 -25.11 -22.54 12.71
N CYS A 16 -25.01 -22.26 14.02
CA CYS A 16 -24.10 -22.92 14.95
C CYS A 16 -24.57 -24.35 15.23
N LEU A 17 -23.72 -25.34 14.98
CA LEU A 17 -23.68 -26.69 15.58
C LEU A 17 -22.20 -27.09 15.43
N GLY A 18 -21.46 -27.54 16.45
CA GLY A 18 -21.82 -28.50 17.49
C GLY A 18 -20.74 -29.57 17.43
N ALA A 19 -19.94 -29.66 18.48
CA ALA A 19 -18.75 -30.48 18.61
C ALA A 19 -18.97 -31.97 18.27
N LEU A 20 -17.95 -32.60 17.69
CA LEU A 20 -17.59 -34.01 17.92
C LEU A 20 -16.13 -34.22 17.50
N GLY A 21 -15.29 -34.53 18.48
CA GLY A 21 -13.87 -34.80 18.31
C GLY A 21 -13.63 -36.23 17.83
N ILE A 22 -12.66 -36.39 16.93
CA ILE A 22 -12.04 -37.68 16.61
C ILE A 22 -10.52 -37.49 16.66
N HIS A 23 -9.91 -38.19 17.61
CA HIS A 23 -8.48 -38.38 17.76
C HIS A 23 -7.92 -39.18 16.58
N CYS A 24 -6.92 -38.64 15.88
CA CYS A 24 -6.01 -39.41 15.04
C CYS A 24 -4.60 -39.31 15.62
N GLY A 25 -4.15 -40.41 16.22
CA GLY A 25 -2.81 -40.56 16.77
C GLY A 25 -1.76 -40.67 15.66
N THR A 26 -0.69 -39.88 15.78
CA THR A 26 0.50 -39.99 14.95
C THR A 26 1.49 -40.97 15.58
N LYS A 27 1.77 -42.05 14.87
CA LYS A 27 2.81 -43.03 15.22
C LYS A 27 4.19 -42.44 14.93
N ASN A 28 5.01 -42.41 15.98
CA ASN A 28 6.45 -42.18 15.93
C ASN A 28 7.16 -43.27 15.11
N ASN A 29 8.11 -42.87 14.26
CA ASN A 29 9.16 -43.78 13.78
C ASN A 29 10.49 -43.02 13.64
N PRO A 30 11.57 -43.39 14.36
CA PRO A 30 12.84 -42.68 14.32
C PRO A 30 13.77 -43.29 13.27
N ALA A 31 14.00 -42.56 12.18
CA ALA A 31 15.01 -42.94 11.19
C ALA A 31 16.40 -42.42 11.60
N LYS A 32 17.29 -43.37 11.91
CA LYS A 32 18.72 -43.22 12.20
C LYS A 32 19.44 -42.40 11.13
N ARG A 33 20.03 -41.26 11.51
CA ARG A 33 20.93 -40.48 10.64
C ARG A 33 22.39 -40.84 10.96
N ARG A 34 23.02 -41.60 10.03
CA ARG A 34 24.46 -41.92 10.03
C ARG A 34 25.30 -40.65 9.85
N ARG A 35 26.18 -40.37 10.80
CA ARG A 35 27.28 -39.38 10.68
C ARG A 35 28.31 -39.91 9.67
N ARG A 36 28.44 -39.25 8.51
CA ARG A 36 29.63 -39.34 7.65
C ARG A 36 30.49 -38.10 7.89
N LYS A 37 31.68 -38.31 8.46
CA LYS A 37 32.78 -37.35 8.47
C LYS A 37 33.37 -37.33 7.06
N SER A 38 33.37 -36.19 6.37
CA SER A 38 34.33 -35.91 5.30
C SER A 38 35.08 -34.63 5.63
N ARG A 39 36.36 -34.81 5.94
CA ARG A 39 37.38 -33.76 5.91
C ARG A 39 37.66 -33.43 4.44
N SER A 40 37.51 -32.17 4.06
CA SER A 40 38.26 -31.58 2.96
C SER A 40 38.57 -30.14 3.35
N SER A 41 39.83 -29.92 3.70
CA SER A 41 40.46 -28.63 3.93
C SER A 41 40.52 -27.85 2.62
N GLY A 42 39.65 -26.86 2.47
CA GLY A 42 39.77 -25.81 1.46
C GLY A 42 40.33 -24.56 2.14
N THR A 43 41.61 -24.29 1.89
CA THR A 43 42.30 -23.08 2.33
C THR A 43 41.74 -21.90 1.54
N PHE A 44 40.84 -21.13 2.16
CA PHE A 44 40.43 -19.83 1.62
C PHE A 44 41.51 -18.81 1.96
N LEU A 45 42.23 -18.37 0.94
CA LEU A 45 43.17 -17.26 1.00
C LEU A 45 42.36 -15.97 1.19
N PHE A 46 42.25 -15.47 2.43
CA PHE A 46 41.84 -14.10 2.66
C PHE A 46 42.97 -13.19 2.17
N LEU A 47 42.74 -12.50 1.05
CA LEU A 47 43.61 -11.41 0.61
C LEU A 47 43.36 -10.23 1.55
N ALA A 48 44.06 -10.21 2.69
CA ALA A 48 44.14 -9.04 3.53
C ALA A 48 44.99 -8.00 2.80
N VAL A 49 44.35 -6.96 2.27
CA VAL A 49 45.05 -5.76 1.83
C VAL A 49 45.55 -5.05 3.10
N VAL A 50 46.75 -5.43 3.55
CA VAL A 50 47.48 -4.72 4.59
C VAL A 50 48.11 -3.51 3.91
N ILE A 51 47.48 -2.34 4.04
CA ILE A 51 48.15 -1.08 3.75
C ILE A 51 49.13 -0.82 4.90
N VAL A 52 50.40 -1.16 4.68
CA VAL A 52 51.49 -0.72 5.55
C VAL A 52 51.66 0.78 5.34
N VAL A 53 51.03 1.59 6.18
CA VAL A 53 51.32 3.02 6.26
C VAL A 53 52.56 3.18 7.13
N SER A 54 53.72 3.30 6.49
CA SER A 54 54.96 3.72 7.14
C SER A 54 54.78 5.12 7.72
N SER A 55 54.77 5.21 9.04
CA SER A 55 55.28 6.33 9.85
C SER A 55 55.10 7.74 9.29
N GLY A 56 53.86 8.10 8.94
CA GLY A 56 53.46 9.47 8.67
C GLY A 56 52.05 9.64 9.20
N MET A 57 51.89 10.43 10.26
CA MET A 57 50.58 10.79 10.81
C MET A 57 49.73 11.48 9.73
N LEU A 58 48.95 10.70 8.97
CA LEU A 58 47.79 11.23 8.26
C LEU A 58 46.58 11.10 9.19
N VAL A 59 46.28 12.19 9.90
CA VAL A 59 44.98 12.38 10.54
C VAL A 59 43.97 12.56 9.41
N PHE A 60 43.36 11.48 8.96
CA PHE A 60 42.16 11.58 8.14
C PHE A 60 41.05 12.12 9.04
N THR A 61 40.76 13.41 8.90
CA THR A 61 39.57 14.00 9.53
C THR A 61 38.34 13.27 9.01
N HIS A 62 37.35 13.01 9.87
CA HIS A 62 36.08 12.33 9.55
C HIS A 62 35.45 12.80 8.23
N ARG A 63 35.55 14.11 7.94
CA ARG A 63 35.08 14.74 6.70
C ARG A 63 35.70 14.20 5.41
N THR A 64 36.94 13.72 5.44
CA THR A 64 37.62 13.22 4.24
C THR A 64 37.19 11.78 3.94
N ALA A 65 36.92 10.97 4.98
CA ALA A 65 36.36 9.64 4.82
C ALA A 65 34.92 9.68 4.29
N GLU A 66 34.07 10.57 4.81
CA GLU A 66 32.71 10.79 4.29
C GLU A 66 32.70 11.19 2.81
N LYS A 67 33.61 12.10 2.42
CA LYS A 67 33.73 12.52 1.01
C LYS A 67 34.23 11.42 0.08
N LEU A 68 35.10 10.52 0.56
CA LEU A 68 35.60 9.41 -0.25
C LEU A 68 34.53 8.32 -0.42
N THR A 69 33.80 7.99 0.65
CA THR A 69 32.66 7.04 0.61
C THR A 69 31.53 7.59 -0.26
N ALA A 70 31.21 8.88 -0.16
CA ALA A 70 30.21 9.52 -1.02
C ALA A 70 30.65 9.59 -2.50
N ARG A 71 31.95 9.61 -2.78
CA ARG A 71 32.49 9.53 -4.16
C ARG A 71 32.39 8.12 -4.72
N LEU A 72 32.78 7.11 -3.95
CA LEU A 72 32.70 5.71 -4.37
C LEU A 72 31.25 5.25 -4.57
N LEU A 73 30.31 5.73 -3.75
CA LEU A 73 28.87 5.49 -3.94
C LEU A 73 28.27 6.24 -5.14
N LYS A 74 28.95 7.27 -5.67
CA LYS A 74 28.50 8.04 -6.84
C LYS A 74 28.93 7.42 -8.16
N GLU A 75 29.94 6.55 -8.17
CA GLU A 75 30.48 5.95 -9.40
C GLU A 75 29.82 4.62 -9.80
N ASP A 76 29.08 3.97 -8.89
CA ASP A 76 28.30 2.74 -9.16
C ASP A 76 26.79 2.97 -9.29
N VAL A 77 26.36 4.21 -9.60
CA VAL A 77 24.95 4.46 -9.90
C VAL A 77 24.66 3.90 -11.29
N ASP A 78 23.97 2.75 -11.31
CA ASP A 78 23.55 2.03 -12.51
C ASP A 78 23.18 2.99 -13.66
N PRO A 79 23.80 2.88 -14.85
CA PRO A 79 23.44 3.68 -16.03
C PRO A 79 21.93 3.68 -16.34
N LEU A 80 21.19 2.64 -15.94
CA LEU A 80 19.73 2.59 -16.03
C LEU A 80 19.04 3.68 -15.19
N TRP A 81 19.57 4.00 -14.00
CA TRP A 81 19.06 5.07 -13.14
C TRP A 81 19.24 6.46 -13.76
N GLN A 82 20.38 6.70 -14.42
CA GLN A 82 20.59 7.97 -15.12
C GLN A 82 19.74 8.10 -16.39
N MET A 83 19.48 6.99 -17.10
CA MET A 83 18.60 7.00 -18.27
C MET A 83 17.12 7.25 -17.92
N ALA A 84 16.66 6.83 -16.75
CA ALA A 84 15.29 7.02 -16.30
C ALA A 84 14.94 8.50 -15.97
N MET A 85 15.94 9.31 -15.61
CA MET A 85 15.73 10.67 -15.08
C MET A 85 15.60 11.79 -16.14
N SER A 86 15.79 11.53 -17.44
CA SER A 86 16.18 12.58 -18.41
C SER A 86 15.27 12.82 -19.64
N ARG A 87 13.97 12.45 -19.69
CA ARG A 87 13.16 12.66 -20.92
C ARG A 87 11.81 13.34 -20.68
N THR A 88 11.59 14.48 -21.38
CA THR A 88 10.41 15.38 -21.27
C THR A 88 9.58 15.52 -22.56
N THR A 89 9.62 14.56 -23.49
CA THR A 89 8.65 14.50 -24.61
C THR A 89 7.27 14.03 -24.12
N PRO A 90 6.15 14.35 -24.82
CA PRO A 90 4.85 13.73 -24.58
C PRO A 90 5.05 12.24 -24.31
N THR A 91 4.64 11.83 -23.12
CA THR A 91 5.21 10.68 -22.45
C THR A 91 4.80 9.43 -23.21
N ARG A 92 5.76 8.54 -23.50
CA ARG A 92 5.51 7.23 -24.14
C ARG A 92 4.34 6.46 -23.51
N SER A 93 4.02 6.77 -22.25
CA SER A 93 2.88 6.24 -21.50
C SER A 93 1.53 6.48 -22.17
N ASP A 94 1.31 7.63 -22.80
CA ASP A 94 0.03 7.98 -23.41
C ASP A 94 -0.23 7.06 -24.61
N GLU A 95 0.81 6.84 -25.42
CA GLU A 95 0.79 5.89 -26.54
C GLU A 95 0.65 4.44 -26.04
N ALA A 96 1.33 4.07 -24.95
CA ALA A 96 1.22 2.74 -24.35
C ALA A 96 -0.21 2.46 -23.86
N VAL A 97 -0.86 3.43 -23.21
CA VAL A 97 -2.24 3.30 -22.74
C VAL A 97 -3.22 3.19 -23.92
N ALA A 98 -3.04 4.00 -24.98
CA ALA A 98 -3.86 3.88 -26.18
C ALA A 98 -3.73 2.49 -26.83
N LYS A 99 -2.51 1.96 -26.95
CA LYS A 99 -2.26 0.59 -27.43
C LYS A 99 -2.88 -0.47 -26.52
N MET A 100 -2.90 -0.25 -25.21
CA MET A 100 -3.52 -1.14 -24.24
C MET A 100 -5.05 -1.18 -24.39
N VAL A 101 -5.69 -0.03 -24.64
CA VAL A 101 -7.14 0.04 -24.94
C VAL A 101 -7.49 -0.77 -26.17
N GLU A 102 -6.76 -0.58 -27.28
CA GLU A 102 -7.00 -1.31 -28.53
C GLU A 102 -6.71 -2.80 -28.37
N TRP A 103 -5.68 -3.16 -27.61
CA TRP A 103 -5.37 -4.55 -27.29
C TRP A 103 -6.49 -5.23 -26.49
N VAL A 104 -7.02 -4.58 -25.44
CA VAL A 104 -8.15 -5.13 -24.67
C VAL A 104 -9.39 -5.30 -25.55
N ARG A 105 -9.71 -4.32 -26.41
CA ARG A 105 -10.81 -4.43 -27.38
C ARG A 105 -10.61 -5.59 -28.35
N SER A 106 -9.39 -5.75 -28.89
CA SER A 106 -9.06 -6.83 -29.82
C SER A 106 -9.22 -8.24 -29.22
N ARG A 107 -9.21 -8.35 -27.88
CA ARG A 107 -9.42 -9.59 -27.14
C ARG A 107 -10.85 -9.78 -26.63
N GLY A 108 -11.81 -9.01 -27.16
CA GLY A 108 -13.22 -9.08 -26.77
C GLY A 108 -13.58 -8.29 -25.51
N GLY A 109 -12.65 -7.45 -25.04
CA GLY A 109 -12.92 -6.51 -23.96
C GLY A 109 -13.76 -5.32 -24.41
N TYR A 110 -14.24 -4.55 -23.43
CA TYR A 110 -15.03 -3.35 -23.67
C TYR A 110 -14.44 -2.17 -22.91
N VAL A 111 -14.37 -1.03 -23.59
CA VAL A 111 -13.99 0.26 -23.03
C VAL A 111 -15.03 1.26 -23.52
N ASN A 112 -15.77 1.84 -22.58
CA ASN A 112 -16.90 2.71 -22.89
C ASN A 112 -16.45 3.91 -23.75
N PRO A 113 -17.14 4.21 -24.87
CA PRO A 113 -16.76 5.34 -25.72
C PRO A 113 -16.91 6.71 -25.03
N LYS A 114 -17.64 6.81 -23.92
CA LYS A 114 -17.81 8.02 -23.11
C LYS A 114 -16.68 8.28 -22.12
N ILE A 115 -15.69 7.39 -22.00
CA ILE A 115 -14.51 7.64 -21.16
C ILE A 115 -13.25 7.84 -22.01
N GLU A 116 -12.25 8.45 -21.40
CA GLU A 116 -10.90 8.59 -21.93
C GLU A 116 -9.87 8.31 -20.83
N PHE A 117 -8.70 7.84 -21.24
CA PHE A 117 -7.55 7.71 -20.36
C PHE A 117 -6.62 8.87 -20.64
N ARG A 118 -6.38 9.71 -19.64
CA ARG A 118 -5.51 10.87 -19.80
C ARG A 118 -4.89 11.26 -18.48
N ARG A 119 -3.96 12.21 -18.56
CA ARG A 119 -3.43 12.90 -17.40
C ARG A 119 -4.47 13.87 -16.84
N SER A 120 -4.49 14.04 -15.52
CA SER A 120 -5.41 14.96 -14.83
C SER A 120 -5.17 16.41 -15.24
N ASN A 121 -3.92 16.79 -15.47
CA ASN A 121 -3.54 18.00 -16.17
C ASN A 121 -2.83 17.62 -17.48
N PRO A 122 -3.51 17.71 -18.64
CA PRO A 122 -2.92 17.36 -19.94
C PRO A 122 -1.66 18.13 -20.32
N SER A 123 -1.43 19.32 -19.72
CA SER A 123 -0.22 20.13 -19.95
C SER A 123 0.93 19.76 -19.03
N ASP A 124 0.70 18.94 -18.00
CA ASP A 124 1.72 18.51 -17.05
C ASP A 124 2.01 17.01 -17.22
N PRO A 125 3.16 16.62 -17.82
CA PRO A 125 3.54 15.22 -17.99
C PRO A 125 3.85 14.52 -16.67
N LYS A 126 3.90 15.23 -15.54
CA LYS A 126 4.05 14.66 -14.19
C LYS A 126 2.73 14.46 -13.48
N SER A 127 1.64 15.04 -13.99
CA SER A 127 0.32 14.83 -13.39
C SER A 127 -0.13 13.37 -13.59
N HIS A 128 -0.90 12.86 -12.64
CA HIS A 128 -1.30 11.45 -12.62
C HIS A 128 -2.21 11.11 -13.81
N PHE A 129 -2.14 9.85 -14.24
CA PHE A 129 -3.15 9.28 -15.13
C PHE A 129 -4.42 8.92 -14.37
N GLY A 130 -5.54 9.03 -15.05
CA GLY A 130 -6.85 8.59 -14.56
C GLY A 130 -7.78 8.24 -15.71
N ILE A 131 -8.98 7.80 -15.36
CA ILE A 131 -10.08 7.60 -16.32
C ILE A 131 -11.06 8.75 -16.14
N PHE A 132 -11.31 9.50 -17.21
CA PHE A 132 -12.18 10.66 -17.19
C PHE A 132 -13.39 10.44 -18.11
N ALA A 133 -14.55 10.93 -17.69
CA ALA A 133 -15.73 10.98 -18.51
C ALA A 133 -15.58 12.10 -19.57
N LYS A 134 -15.81 11.78 -20.84
CA LYS A 134 -15.97 12.75 -21.94
C LYS A 134 -17.40 13.24 -22.04
N GLU A 135 -18.33 12.39 -21.66
CA GLU A 135 -19.79 12.62 -21.65
C GLU A 135 -20.34 12.06 -20.35
N GLU A 136 -21.56 12.47 -19.98
CA GLU A 136 -22.25 11.94 -18.82
C GLU A 136 -22.38 10.40 -18.89
N VAL A 137 -21.86 9.73 -17.86
CA VAL A 137 -22.00 8.29 -17.67
C VAL A 137 -23.12 8.03 -16.67
N GLN A 138 -24.10 7.23 -17.08
CA GLN A 138 -25.26 6.93 -16.23
C GLN A 138 -24.92 5.90 -15.15
N PRO A 139 -25.64 5.89 -14.00
CA PRO A 139 -25.51 4.82 -13.02
C PRO A 139 -25.65 3.43 -13.65
N LYS A 140 -24.81 2.49 -13.21
CA LYS A 140 -24.71 1.09 -13.67
C LYS A 140 -24.21 0.90 -15.10
N GLU A 141 -23.93 1.98 -15.84
CA GLU A 141 -23.29 1.93 -17.15
C GLU A 141 -21.90 1.26 -17.01
N ILE A 142 -21.57 0.35 -17.93
CA ILE A 142 -20.27 -0.34 -17.92
C ILE A 142 -19.23 0.67 -18.38
N LEU A 143 -18.17 0.83 -17.61
CA LEU A 143 -16.99 1.61 -17.98
C LEU A 143 -15.97 0.72 -18.69
N LEU A 144 -15.66 -0.42 -18.07
CA LEU A 144 -14.67 -1.39 -18.52
C LEU A 144 -15.23 -2.82 -18.42
N ASN A 145 -14.87 -3.67 -19.37
CA ASN A 145 -14.94 -5.12 -19.25
C ASN A 145 -13.60 -5.70 -19.72
N ILE A 146 -12.82 -6.24 -18.80
CA ILE A 146 -11.47 -6.75 -19.06
C ILE A 146 -11.55 -8.29 -19.10
N PRO A 147 -11.35 -8.91 -20.28
CA PRO A 147 -11.40 -10.36 -20.42
C PRO A 147 -10.33 -11.06 -19.55
N PRO A 148 -10.58 -12.30 -19.07
CA PRO A 148 -9.61 -13.01 -18.24
C PRO A 148 -8.24 -13.22 -18.92
N ASN A 149 -8.21 -13.39 -20.25
CA ASN A 149 -6.97 -13.54 -21.02
C ASN A 149 -6.18 -12.22 -21.22
N CYS A 150 -6.66 -11.10 -20.70
CA CYS A 150 -5.91 -9.84 -20.60
C CYS A 150 -5.30 -9.64 -19.21
N VAL A 151 -5.73 -10.39 -18.20
CA VAL A 151 -5.25 -10.24 -16.82
C VAL A 151 -3.94 -11.00 -16.63
N LEU A 152 -2.90 -10.32 -16.15
CA LEU A 152 -1.65 -10.99 -15.78
C LEU A 152 -1.80 -11.55 -14.36
N GLY A 153 -2.24 -12.79 -14.25
CA GLY A 153 -2.47 -13.46 -12.98
C GLY A 153 -1.64 -14.72 -12.78
N LEU A 154 -1.60 -15.25 -11.56
CA LEU A 154 -1.18 -16.62 -11.32
C LEU A 154 -2.24 -17.60 -11.81
N ASP A 155 -1.83 -18.74 -12.36
CA ASP A 155 -2.76 -19.80 -12.78
C ASP A 155 -3.34 -20.45 -11.52
N LEU A 156 -4.45 -19.90 -11.02
CA LEU A 156 -5.17 -20.44 -9.86
C LEU A 156 -5.92 -21.72 -10.23
N VAL A 157 -5.19 -22.81 -10.47
CA VAL A 157 -5.79 -24.14 -10.67
C VAL A 157 -6.20 -24.79 -9.33
N SER A 158 -6.07 -24.09 -8.21
CA SER A 158 -6.76 -24.53 -6.98
C SER A 158 -7.29 -23.34 -6.21
N GLU A 159 -8.61 -23.18 -6.25
CA GLU A 159 -9.44 -22.42 -5.31
C GLU A 159 -9.32 -22.94 -3.86
N ALA A 160 -8.12 -23.31 -3.40
CA ALA A 160 -7.83 -23.54 -2.01
C ALA A 160 -7.92 -22.18 -1.34
N LYS A 161 -9.17 -21.77 -1.03
CA LYS A 161 -9.61 -20.57 -0.32
C LYS A 161 -8.43 -20.03 0.47
N ILE A 162 -7.82 -18.97 -0.04
CA ILE A 162 -6.81 -18.23 0.69
C ILE A 162 -7.53 -17.79 1.94
N SER A 163 -7.32 -18.51 3.05
CA SER A 163 -7.93 -18.12 4.32
C SER A 163 -7.28 -16.79 4.65
N SER A 164 -8.09 -15.74 4.75
CA SER A 164 -7.71 -14.34 4.96
C SER A 164 -6.83 -14.05 6.18
N ASN A 165 -6.41 -15.08 6.93
CA ASN A 165 -5.65 -14.94 8.17
C ASN A 165 -4.20 -15.41 8.05
N ASP A 166 -3.77 -15.85 6.86
CA ASP A 166 -2.41 -16.34 6.64
C ASP A 166 -1.61 -15.30 5.83
N ASP A 167 -1.08 -14.30 6.53
CA ASP A 167 -0.23 -13.24 5.96
C ASP A 167 0.90 -13.82 5.09
N GLY A 168 1.38 -15.05 5.39
CA GLY A 168 2.41 -15.72 4.62
C GLY A 168 1.99 -15.97 3.16
N ARG A 169 0.75 -16.41 2.94
CA ARG A 169 0.25 -16.72 1.59
C ARG A 169 0.12 -15.49 0.70
N TYR A 170 -0.24 -14.35 1.30
CA TYR A 170 -0.32 -13.09 0.57
C TYR A 170 1.04 -12.73 -0.01
N TYR A 171 2.09 -12.69 0.83
CA TYR A 171 3.44 -12.38 0.38
C TYR A 171 4.01 -13.45 -0.57
N ASP A 172 3.71 -14.73 -0.35
CA ASP A 172 4.12 -15.80 -1.28
C ASP A 172 3.48 -15.64 -2.66
N SER A 173 2.22 -15.19 -2.72
CA SER A 173 1.52 -14.98 -3.99
C SER A 173 2.01 -13.72 -4.70
N MET A 174 2.22 -12.63 -3.96
CA MET A 174 2.87 -11.43 -4.51
C MET A 174 4.27 -11.74 -5.03
N CYS A 175 5.02 -12.58 -4.32
CA CYS A 175 6.34 -13.03 -4.75
C CYS A 175 6.29 -13.75 -6.10
N GLN A 176 5.40 -14.74 -6.23
CA GLN A 176 5.21 -15.48 -7.49
C GLN A 176 4.75 -14.56 -8.63
N LEU A 177 3.80 -13.66 -8.35
CA LEU A 177 3.33 -12.70 -9.34
C LEU A 177 4.46 -11.74 -9.76
N SER A 178 5.34 -11.34 -8.85
CA SER A 178 6.49 -10.48 -9.14
C SER A 178 7.50 -11.16 -10.06
N HIS A 179 7.77 -12.46 -9.85
CA HIS A 179 8.60 -13.25 -10.77
C HIS A 179 7.95 -13.38 -12.15
N LYS A 180 6.65 -13.68 -12.19
CA LYS A 180 5.90 -13.74 -13.46
C LYS A 180 5.95 -12.40 -14.20
N LEU A 181 5.70 -11.30 -13.49
CA LEU A 181 5.82 -9.95 -14.07
C LEU A 181 7.23 -9.69 -14.58
N LEU A 182 8.27 -10.04 -13.82
CA LEU A 182 9.65 -9.84 -14.24
C LEU A 182 9.98 -10.58 -15.54
N ASP A 183 9.47 -11.80 -15.72
CA ASP A 183 9.66 -12.56 -16.95
C ASP A 183 8.92 -11.93 -18.13
N GLU A 184 7.69 -11.44 -17.94
CA GLU A 184 6.96 -10.69 -18.97
C GLU A 184 7.65 -9.37 -19.33
N LEU A 185 8.22 -8.67 -18.34
CA LEU A 185 9.03 -7.48 -18.56
C LEU A 185 10.28 -7.81 -19.41
N LYS A 186 10.92 -8.96 -19.22
CA LYS A 186 12.06 -9.38 -20.07
C LYS A 186 11.62 -9.66 -21.51
N LEU A 187 10.46 -10.29 -21.71
CA LEU A 187 9.91 -10.56 -23.05
C LEU A 187 9.58 -9.26 -23.81
N GLY A 188 9.12 -8.22 -23.12
CA GLY A 188 8.87 -6.92 -23.74
C GLY A 188 7.80 -7.00 -24.84
N GLN A 189 8.19 -6.81 -26.10
CA GLN A 189 7.26 -6.86 -27.24
C GLN A 189 6.84 -8.29 -27.60
N ASP A 190 7.61 -9.30 -27.18
CA ASP A 190 7.28 -10.71 -27.40
C ASP A 190 6.28 -11.24 -26.35
N SER A 191 5.99 -10.45 -25.30
CA SER A 191 5.01 -10.79 -24.28
C SER A 191 3.60 -10.85 -24.88
N THR A 192 2.79 -11.82 -24.44
CA THR A 192 1.36 -11.82 -24.77
C THR A 192 0.59 -10.64 -24.15
N PHE A 193 1.24 -9.95 -23.19
CA PHE A 193 0.80 -8.74 -22.51
C PHE A 193 1.61 -7.51 -22.96
N ALA A 194 2.27 -7.54 -24.12
CA ALA A 194 3.22 -6.53 -24.57
C ALA A 194 2.75 -5.06 -24.41
N PRO A 195 1.50 -4.67 -24.75
CA PRO A 195 1.03 -3.30 -24.51
C PRO A 195 1.02 -2.89 -23.03
N TYR A 196 0.62 -3.82 -22.14
CA TYR A 196 0.63 -3.58 -20.70
C TYR A 196 2.05 -3.58 -20.13
N VAL A 197 2.89 -4.52 -20.55
CA VAL A 197 4.32 -4.58 -20.20
C VAL A 197 5.04 -3.29 -20.59
N GLN A 198 4.76 -2.75 -21.78
CA GLN A 198 5.32 -1.49 -22.23
C GLN A 198 4.93 -0.33 -21.30
N TYR A 199 3.66 -0.24 -20.93
CA TYR A 199 3.17 0.75 -19.96
C TYR A 199 3.84 0.61 -18.58
N LEU A 200 4.02 -0.62 -18.08
CA LEU A 200 4.66 -0.89 -16.79
C LEU A 200 6.15 -0.51 -16.78
N LYS A 201 6.88 -0.75 -17.88
CA LYS A 201 8.29 -0.33 -18.03
C LYS A 201 8.51 1.18 -17.96
N GLU A 202 7.46 1.95 -18.23
CA GLU A 202 7.49 3.42 -18.25
C GLU A 202 7.11 4.04 -16.90
N GLN A 203 6.71 3.22 -15.92
CA GLN A 203 6.45 3.68 -14.57
C GLN A 203 7.73 4.12 -13.88
N SER A 204 7.62 5.16 -13.05
CA SER A 204 8.77 5.69 -12.31
C SER A 204 9.20 4.72 -11.20
N TYR A 205 10.50 4.70 -10.93
CA TYR A 205 11.08 4.02 -9.78
C TYR A 205 10.91 4.87 -8.51
N GLY A 206 11.11 4.27 -7.34
CA GLY A 206 11.15 5.00 -6.07
C GLY A 206 9.82 5.65 -5.67
N GLN A 207 8.69 5.08 -6.12
CA GLN A 207 7.37 5.60 -5.80
C GLN A 207 6.90 5.19 -4.40
N LEU A 208 7.46 4.13 -3.82
CA LEU A 208 7.06 3.59 -2.52
C LEU A 208 8.11 3.89 -1.45
N PRO A 209 7.71 4.10 -0.19
CA PRO A 209 8.66 4.27 0.90
C PRO A 209 9.74 3.18 0.99
N ALA A 210 9.41 1.91 0.68
CA ALA A 210 10.38 0.81 0.65
C ALA A 210 11.36 0.82 -0.55
N THR A 211 11.09 1.67 -1.55
CA THR A 211 11.95 1.88 -2.72
C THR A 211 12.61 3.25 -2.76
N TYR A 212 12.39 4.10 -1.75
CA TYR A 212 13.06 5.39 -1.60
C TYR A 212 14.58 5.23 -1.46
N SER A 213 15.29 6.33 -1.69
CA SER A 213 16.70 6.49 -1.34
C SER A 213 16.94 6.18 0.13
N LEU A 214 18.18 5.79 0.50
CA LEU A 214 18.52 5.49 1.89
C LEU A 214 18.22 6.68 2.85
N PRO A 215 18.58 7.93 2.53
CA PRO A 215 18.20 9.07 3.36
C PRO A 215 16.68 9.26 3.46
N GLY A 216 15.93 9.00 2.37
CA GLY A 216 14.48 9.07 2.36
C GLY A 216 13.83 8.02 3.26
N GLN A 217 14.37 6.79 3.24
CA GLN A 217 13.95 5.72 4.14
C GLN A 217 14.24 6.07 5.61
N GLN A 218 15.43 6.58 5.91
CA GLN A 218 15.81 7.00 7.26
C GLN A 218 14.91 8.11 7.80
N LEU A 219 14.62 9.13 7.00
CA LEU A 219 13.69 10.19 7.39
C LEU A 219 12.30 9.62 7.67
N MET A 220 11.83 8.71 6.82
CA MET A 220 10.52 8.07 7.02
C MET A 220 10.49 7.25 8.30
N GLU A 221 11.54 6.47 8.60
CA GLU A 221 11.68 5.73 9.86
C GLU A 221 11.67 6.65 11.08
N GLN A 222 12.33 7.81 11.02
CA GLN A 222 12.29 8.80 12.10
C GLN A 222 10.87 9.34 12.31
N ILE A 223 10.18 9.71 11.22
CA ILE A 223 8.79 10.20 11.25
C ILE A 223 7.84 9.21 11.91
N VAL A 224 7.97 7.91 11.63
CA VAL A 224 7.09 6.88 12.21
C VAL A 224 7.58 6.35 13.57
N GLY A 225 8.71 6.85 14.07
CA GLY A 225 9.34 6.40 15.32
C GLY A 225 9.91 4.98 15.25
N GLN A 226 10.42 4.58 14.09
CA GLN A 226 11.14 3.33 13.82
C GLN A 226 12.67 3.48 13.83
N ALA A 227 13.19 4.72 13.83
CA ALA A 227 14.63 4.99 13.86
C ALA A 227 15.30 4.49 15.14
N GLY A 228 16.47 3.86 15.01
CA GLY A 228 17.27 3.38 16.13
C GLY A 228 16.95 1.96 16.59
N GLU A 229 15.83 1.37 16.14
CA GLU A 229 15.58 -0.07 16.26
C GLU A 229 16.27 -0.83 15.12
N SER A 230 17.55 -0.52 14.90
CA SER A 230 18.36 -1.13 13.86
C SER A 230 18.30 -2.65 14.01
N SER A 231 18.23 -3.30 12.84
CA SER A 231 17.96 -4.70 12.52
C SER A 231 18.81 -5.78 13.20
N THR A 232 19.40 -5.52 14.38
CA THR A 232 19.76 -6.56 15.32
C THR A 232 18.48 -7.21 15.85
N LEU A 233 17.83 -7.96 14.96
CA LEU A 233 16.88 -9.03 15.18
C LEU A 233 17.46 -9.95 16.24
N SER A 234 17.36 -9.53 17.50
CA SER A 234 17.34 -10.43 18.62
C SER A 234 16.09 -11.26 18.40
N LYS A 235 16.25 -12.38 17.71
CA LYS A 235 15.24 -13.42 17.43
C LYS A 235 14.63 -14.03 18.71
N GLY A 236 14.81 -13.40 19.87
CA GLY A 236 14.28 -13.83 21.16
C GLY A 236 13.38 -12.76 21.74
N ASN A 237 12.07 -13.03 21.71
CA ASN A 237 11.08 -12.46 22.62
C ASN A 237 11.04 -10.93 22.73
N SER A 238 11.11 -10.19 21.63
CA SER A 238 10.62 -8.80 21.64
C SER A 238 9.13 -8.84 21.95
N THR A 239 8.81 -8.60 23.22
CA THR A 239 7.45 -8.57 23.75
C THR A 239 6.64 -7.54 22.95
N SER A 240 5.35 -7.82 22.75
CA SER A 240 4.39 -7.00 22.00
C SER A 240 4.28 -5.53 22.45
N PHE A 241 4.98 -5.16 23.52
CA PHE A 241 4.97 -3.84 24.13
C PHE A 241 5.60 -2.75 23.25
N HIS A 242 6.72 -3.02 22.57
CA HIS A 242 7.42 -2.00 21.77
C HIS A 242 6.66 -1.61 20.50
N GLN A 243 5.93 -2.55 19.88
CA GLN A 243 5.10 -2.24 18.71
C GLN A 243 3.97 -1.24 19.05
N SER A 244 3.61 -1.13 20.33
CA SER A 244 2.61 -0.19 20.79
C SER A 244 3.11 1.26 20.85
N LEU A 245 4.37 1.58 20.53
CA LEU A 245 4.86 2.96 20.61
C LEU A 245 5.03 3.63 19.25
N ARG A 246 4.84 2.94 18.12
CA ARG A 246 5.13 3.52 16.81
C ARG A 246 3.92 4.24 16.21
N LEU A 247 4.19 5.26 15.39
CA LEU A 247 3.19 5.84 14.49
C LEU A 247 3.01 4.90 13.28
N PRO A 248 1.81 4.86 12.66
CA PRO A 248 1.61 4.06 11.46
C PRO A 248 2.33 4.71 10.24
N PRO A 249 2.55 3.98 9.14
CA PRO A 249 2.31 2.55 8.99
C PRO A 249 3.38 1.70 9.68
N ALA A 250 3.00 0.49 10.07
CA ALA A 250 3.98 -0.52 10.46
C ALA A 250 4.84 -0.93 9.26
N LEU A 251 6.14 -1.16 9.50
CA LEU A 251 7.12 -1.53 8.47
C LEU A 251 7.10 -0.54 7.30
N ALA A 252 7.23 0.76 7.59
CA ALA A 252 7.01 1.81 6.60
C ALA A 252 7.93 1.63 5.38
N VAL A 253 9.20 1.28 5.62
CA VAL A 253 10.23 1.13 4.59
C VAL A 253 10.78 -0.29 4.47
N SER A 254 10.74 -1.07 5.56
CA SER A 254 11.41 -2.38 5.62
C SER A 254 10.56 -3.54 5.10
N TRP A 255 9.28 -3.33 4.78
CA TRP A 255 8.38 -4.44 4.42
C TRP A 255 8.88 -5.23 3.20
N LEU A 256 9.50 -4.56 2.22
CA LEU A 256 10.02 -5.21 1.02
C LEU A 256 11.18 -6.14 1.40
N SER A 257 12.18 -5.66 2.15
CA SER A 257 13.30 -6.50 2.58
C SER A 257 12.88 -7.60 3.55
N ASP A 258 12.00 -7.27 4.49
CA ASP A 258 11.59 -8.18 5.56
C ASP A 258 10.75 -9.35 5.03
N ARG A 259 9.90 -9.08 4.02
CA ARG A 259 8.95 -10.06 3.48
C ARG A 259 9.44 -10.75 2.21
N PHE A 260 10.29 -10.09 1.42
CA PHE A 260 10.67 -10.58 0.10
C PHE A 260 12.16 -10.90 -0.07
N SER A 261 12.99 -10.82 0.99
CA SER A 261 14.42 -11.18 0.91
C SER A 261 14.69 -12.66 0.54
N GLN A 262 13.72 -13.55 0.75
CA GLN A 262 13.82 -14.95 0.29
C GLN A 262 13.26 -15.14 -1.12
N CYS A 263 12.54 -14.15 -1.62
CA CYS A 263 11.85 -14.18 -2.90
C CYS A 263 12.69 -13.56 -4.03
N ILE A 264 13.26 -12.39 -3.75
CA ILE A 264 14.00 -11.58 -4.72
C ILE A 264 15.38 -11.22 -4.17
N ASP A 265 16.29 -10.87 -5.07
CA ASP A 265 17.46 -10.10 -4.69
C ASP A 265 17.03 -8.65 -4.39
N VAL A 266 17.01 -8.30 -3.10
CA VAL A 266 16.65 -6.95 -2.62
C VAL A 266 17.67 -5.88 -3.01
N HIS A 267 18.80 -6.26 -3.62
CA HIS A 267 19.78 -5.35 -4.19
C HIS A 267 19.61 -5.19 -5.72
N ASP A 268 18.85 -6.05 -6.38
CA ASP A 268 18.54 -5.95 -7.82
C ASP A 268 17.40 -4.92 -8.05
N PRO A 269 17.67 -3.77 -8.70
CA PRO A 269 16.67 -2.74 -8.92
C PRO A 269 15.46 -3.21 -9.73
N ALA A 270 15.65 -4.12 -10.69
CA ALA A 270 14.57 -4.61 -11.53
C ALA A 270 13.63 -5.54 -10.75
N GLN A 271 14.17 -6.41 -9.90
CA GLN A 271 13.37 -7.28 -9.04
C GLN A 271 12.60 -6.49 -7.99
N ARG A 272 13.26 -5.50 -7.34
CA ARG A 272 12.58 -4.58 -6.41
C ARG A 272 11.44 -3.82 -7.09
N GLN A 273 11.67 -3.34 -8.31
CA GLN A 273 10.64 -2.63 -9.06
C GLN A 273 9.48 -3.53 -9.44
N ALA A 274 9.73 -4.80 -9.81
CA ALA A 274 8.66 -5.75 -10.08
C ALA A 274 7.77 -5.96 -8.83
N VAL A 275 8.36 -6.13 -7.65
CA VAL A 275 7.60 -6.22 -6.39
C VAL A 275 6.83 -4.94 -6.09
N ALA A 276 7.45 -3.76 -6.29
CA ALA A 276 6.79 -2.48 -6.07
C ALA A 276 5.59 -2.29 -7.02
N LEU A 277 5.73 -2.62 -8.31
CA LEU A 277 4.64 -2.57 -9.27
C LEU A 277 3.51 -3.54 -8.89
N VAL A 278 3.83 -4.74 -8.44
CA VAL A 278 2.83 -5.70 -7.95
C VAL A 278 2.11 -5.16 -6.71
N ALA A 279 2.82 -4.53 -5.76
CA ALA A 279 2.19 -3.91 -4.60
C ALA A 279 1.26 -2.74 -4.98
N GLN A 280 1.68 -1.88 -5.91
CA GLN A 280 0.96 -0.66 -6.29
C GLN A 280 -0.24 -0.91 -7.20
N ARG A 281 -0.15 -1.94 -8.05
CA ARG A 281 -1.10 -2.15 -9.16
C ARG A 281 -1.81 -3.49 -9.08
N GLY A 282 -1.33 -4.37 -8.22
CA GLY A 282 -1.87 -5.69 -8.01
C GLY A 282 -3.21 -5.65 -7.31
N TRP A 283 -4.06 -6.59 -7.71
CA TRP A 283 -5.22 -7.01 -6.97
C TRP A 283 -4.94 -8.43 -6.49
N ASP A 284 -4.51 -8.56 -5.23
CA ASP A 284 -4.02 -9.81 -4.62
C ASP A 284 -2.91 -10.50 -5.43
N ILE A 285 -3.30 -11.34 -6.39
CA ILE A 285 -2.43 -12.24 -7.16
C ILE A 285 -2.50 -11.97 -8.67
N VAL A 286 -3.17 -10.88 -9.07
CA VAL A 286 -3.33 -10.50 -10.47
C VAL A 286 -2.99 -9.03 -10.70
N LEU A 287 -2.56 -8.69 -11.90
CA LEU A 287 -2.49 -7.33 -12.42
C LEU A 287 -3.56 -7.16 -13.51
N CYS A 288 -4.38 -6.14 -13.38
CA CYS A 288 -5.56 -5.92 -14.22
C CYS A 288 -5.35 -4.68 -15.11
N PRO A 289 -4.97 -4.85 -16.39
CA PRO A 289 -4.67 -3.72 -17.28
C PRO A 289 -5.89 -2.80 -17.45
N LEU A 290 -5.64 -1.50 -17.63
CA LEU A 290 -6.65 -0.42 -17.68
C LEU A 290 -7.36 -0.15 -16.34
N PHE A 291 -7.65 -1.17 -15.54
CA PHE A 291 -8.25 -0.95 -14.22
C PHE A 291 -7.25 -0.34 -13.24
N ASP A 292 -5.98 -0.76 -13.30
CA ASP A 292 -4.90 -0.20 -12.48
C ASP A 292 -4.53 1.27 -12.82
N LEU A 293 -5.28 1.90 -13.74
CA LEU A 293 -5.28 3.35 -14.01
C LEU A 293 -6.41 4.09 -13.29
N VAL A 294 -7.37 3.38 -12.68
CA VAL A 294 -8.46 3.97 -11.91
C VAL A 294 -7.91 4.42 -10.56
N ASN A 295 -7.94 5.72 -10.28
CA ASN A 295 -7.41 6.24 -9.03
C ASN A 295 -8.30 5.91 -7.83
N HIS A 296 -7.65 5.92 -6.68
CA HIS A 296 -8.29 5.73 -5.39
C HIS A 296 -9.04 6.98 -4.93
N HIS A 297 -10.28 6.80 -4.48
CA HIS A 297 -10.95 7.78 -3.63
C HIS A 297 -11.98 7.10 -2.72
N ASN A 298 -12.04 7.56 -1.48
CA ASN A 298 -13.05 7.15 -0.50
C ASN A 298 -14.19 8.18 -0.37
N GLY A 299 -15.35 7.80 0.17
CA GLY A 299 -16.43 8.75 0.44
C GLY A 299 -17.10 9.33 -0.81
N ALA A 300 -17.39 10.64 -0.82
CA ALA A 300 -18.33 11.24 -1.77
C ALA A 300 -17.91 11.18 -3.24
N LYS A 301 -16.61 11.11 -3.57
CA LYS A 301 -16.15 10.98 -4.96
C LYS A 301 -16.06 9.55 -5.47
N LEU A 302 -16.17 8.54 -4.61
CA LEU A 302 -16.25 7.14 -5.05
C LEU A 302 -17.47 6.99 -5.96
N ASN A 303 -17.23 6.65 -7.22
CA ASN A 303 -18.27 6.65 -8.26
C ASN A 303 -18.21 5.41 -9.17
N THR A 304 -17.41 4.40 -8.81
CA THR A 304 -17.38 3.11 -9.48
C THR A 304 -17.69 1.95 -8.53
N GLU A 305 -18.10 0.83 -9.11
CA GLU A 305 -18.20 -0.49 -8.49
C GLU A 305 -17.66 -1.54 -9.47
N SER A 306 -17.22 -2.70 -8.98
CA SER A 306 -16.68 -3.75 -9.84
C SER A 306 -17.24 -5.13 -9.49
N THR A 307 -17.17 -6.05 -10.45
CA THR A 307 -17.31 -7.49 -10.18
C THR A 307 -16.04 -8.03 -9.55
N SER A 308 -16.03 -9.33 -9.24
CA SER A 308 -14.79 -10.01 -8.85
C SER A 308 -13.80 -10.01 -10.02
N VAL A 309 -12.50 -9.86 -9.72
CA VAL A 309 -11.43 -10.00 -10.74
C VAL A 309 -11.31 -11.44 -11.25
N TYR A 310 -11.89 -12.39 -10.51
CA TYR A 310 -11.97 -13.81 -10.87
C TYR A 310 -13.28 -14.20 -11.57
N ASP A 311 -14.11 -13.23 -11.98
CA ASP A 311 -15.34 -13.54 -12.74
C ASP A 311 -14.97 -14.23 -14.07
N PRO A 312 -15.52 -15.42 -14.36
CA PRO A 312 -15.20 -16.16 -15.57
C PRO A 312 -15.60 -15.42 -16.86
N ASN A 313 -16.49 -14.43 -16.77
CA ASN A 313 -16.91 -13.58 -17.89
C ASN A 313 -16.08 -12.28 -18.01
N GLY A 314 -14.99 -12.17 -17.26
CA GLY A 314 -14.14 -10.98 -17.22
C GLY A 314 -14.52 -10.00 -16.12
N PHE A 315 -13.55 -9.17 -15.78
CA PHE A 315 -13.65 -8.16 -14.72
C PHE A 315 -14.37 -6.92 -15.26
N LYS A 316 -15.52 -6.58 -14.66
CA LYS A 316 -16.37 -5.47 -15.08
C LYS A 316 -16.31 -4.34 -14.07
N VAL A 317 -16.14 -3.13 -14.57
CA VAL A 317 -16.22 -1.89 -13.79
C VAL A 317 -17.43 -1.11 -14.30
N ARG A 318 -18.27 -0.65 -13.38
CA ARG A 318 -19.48 0.12 -13.68
C ARG A 318 -19.50 1.40 -12.87
N ALA A 319 -20.21 2.40 -13.37
CA ALA A 319 -20.50 3.58 -12.59
C ALA A 319 -21.46 3.20 -11.45
N SER A 320 -21.13 3.52 -10.19
CA SER A 320 -22.03 3.29 -9.04
C SER A 320 -23.04 4.43 -8.87
N LYS A 321 -22.74 5.60 -9.44
CA LYS A 321 -23.58 6.79 -9.56
C LYS A 321 -23.27 7.50 -10.89
N ALA A 322 -23.98 8.58 -11.21
CA ALA A 322 -23.66 9.37 -12.40
C ALA A 322 -22.24 9.95 -12.30
N ILE A 323 -21.55 10.04 -13.44
CA ILE A 323 -20.22 10.66 -13.59
C ILE A 323 -20.36 11.73 -14.66
N GLU A 324 -20.20 12.99 -14.27
CA GLU A 324 -20.40 14.13 -15.17
C GLU A 324 -19.26 14.24 -16.18
N ALA A 325 -19.51 14.88 -17.33
CA ALA A 325 -18.46 15.13 -18.30
C ALA A 325 -17.30 15.94 -17.66
N GLY A 326 -16.08 15.45 -17.84
CA GLY A 326 -14.85 15.98 -17.26
C GLY A 326 -14.49 15.40 -15.89
N GLU A 327 -15.42 14.72 -15.20
CA GLU A 327 -15.14 14.08 -13.91
C GLU A 327 -14.28 12.83 -14.08
N GLU A 328 -13.53 12.53 -13.03
CA GLU A 328 -12.73 11.31 -12.93
C GLU A 328 -13.54 10.16 -12.34
N ALA A 329 -13.34 8.96 -12.88
CA ALA A 329 -13.81 7.72 -12.29
C ALA A 329 -12.84 7.29 -11.17
N TYR A 330 -13.36 7.15 -9.96
CA TYR A 330 -12.63 6.69 -8.78
C TYR A 330 -13.14 5.34 -8.30
N SER A 331 -12.21 4.49 -7.88
CA SER A 331 -12.48 3.26 -7.16
C SER A 331 -11.93 3.32 -5.74
N THR A 332 -12.14 2.27 -4.96
CA THR A 332 -11.63 2.12 -3.60
C THR A 332 -10.67 0.94 -3.57
N TYR A 333 -9.50 1.15 -2.98
CA TYR A 333 -8.47 0.11 -2.87
C TYR A 333 -8.60 -0.68 -1.56
N ASP A 334 -9.31 -0.12 -0.57
CA ASP A 334 -9.45 -0.70 0.77
C ASP A 334 -10.84 -1.29 1.05
N LYS A 335 -11.83 -1.04 0.17
CA LYS A 335 -13.22 -1.56 0.29
C LYS A 335 -13.66 -2.33 -0.96
N CYS A 336 -12.72 -3.00 -1.61
CA CYS A 336 -13.03 -3.76 -2.82
C CYS A 336 -13.80 -5.06 -2.49
N LEU A 337 -14.53 -5.61 -3.47
CA LEU A 337 -15.38 -6.79 -3.29
C LEU A 337 -14.62 -8.04 -2.81
N ASP A 338 -13.40 -8.23 -3.32
CA ASP A 338 -12.58 -9.42 -3.08
C ASP A 338 -11.46 -9.19 -2.05
N CYS A 339 -11.29 -7.97 -1.53
CA CYS A 339 -10.21 -7.59 -0.61
C CYS A 339 -10.42 -8.14 0.82
N GLY A 340 -11.54 -8.81 1.09
CA GLY A 340 -11.88 -9.26 2.44
C GLY A 340 -12.23 -8.11 3.38
N ASP A 341 -11.77 -8.18 4.64
CA ASP A 341 -12.07 -7.19 5.69
C ASP A 341 -10.95 -6.13 5.84
N THR A 342 -10.24 -5.80 4.75
CA THR A 342 -9.18 -4.77 4.74
C THR A 342 -9.67 -3.46 5.35
N ALA A 343 -10.92 -3.09 5.13
CA ALA A 343 -11.52 -1.86 5.68
C ALA A 343 -11.42 -1.75 7.22
N ALA A 344 -11.28 -2.87 7.94
CA ALA A 344 -11.16 -2.87 9.40
C ALA A 344 -9.75 -2.51 9.91
N TYR A 345 -8.71 -2.65 9.08
CA TYR A 345 -7.31 -2.51 9.51
C TYR A 345 -6.39 -1.78 8.51
N TRP A 346 -6.89 -1.40 7.33
CA TRP A 346 -6.22 -0.52 6.38
C TRP A 346 -6.81 0.89 6.40
N GLY A 347 -5.93 1.88 6.25
CA GLY A 347 -6.28 3.26 5.95
C GLY A 347 -5.15 4.01 5.27
N THR A 348 -5.10 5.32 5.49
CA THR A 348 -4.14 6.25 4.89
C THR A 348 -2.68 5.84 5.09
N PRO A 349 -2.27 5.29 6.25
CA PRO A 349 -0.92 4.78 6.42
C PRO A 349 -0.56 3.63 5.47
N GLU A 350 -1.44 2.64 5.31
CA GLU A 350 -1.20 1.49 4.44
C GLU A 350 -1.27 1.90 2.96
N ILE A 351 -2.19 2.80 2.59
CA ILE A 351 -2.23 3.40 1.26
C ILE A 351 -0.91 4.12 0.95
N PHE A 352 -0.37 4.90 1.88
CA PHE A 352 0.93 5.54 1.69
C PHE A 352 2.08 4.55 1.55
N ARG A 353 2.12 3.50 2.39
CA ARG A 353 3.16 2.46 2.35
C ARG A 353 3.19 1.71 1.02
N GLU A 354 2.03 1.34 0.49
CA GLU A 354 1.90 0.39 -0.62
C GLU A 354 1.63 1.06 -1.97
N TYR A 355 1.12 2.29 -1.97
CA TYR A 355 0.79 3.04 -3.19
C TYR A 355 1.58 4.34 -3.33
N GLY A 356 2.24 4.82 -2.27
CA GLY A 356 3.14 5.98 -2.34
C GLY A 356 2.45 7.33 -2.33
N PHE A 357 1.16 7.40 -1.99
CA PHE A 357 0.41 8.66 -1.90
C PHE A 357 -0.42 8.74 -0.62
N VAL A 358 -0.80 9.96 -0.24
CA VAL A 358 -1.68 10.21 0.90
C VAL A 358 -3.11 10.36 0.39
N GLU A 359 -4.05 9.61 0.97
CA GLU A 359 -5.46 9.71 0.63
C GLU A 359 -5.98 11.15 0.72
N ASN A 360 -6.86 11.51 -0.22
CA ASN A 360 -7.74 12.66 -0.05
C ASN A 360 -8.78 12.38 1.04
N PHE A 361 -9.43 13.42 1.56
CA PHE A 361 -10.49 13.23 2.56
C PHE A 361 -11.71 12.49 1.96
N PRO A 362 -12.33 11.57 2.73
CA PRO A 362 -11.99 11.20 4.10
C PRO A 362 -10.74 10.32 4.19
N GLN A 363 -9.91 10.60 5.20
CA GLN A 363 -8.70 9.83 5.51
C GLN A 363 -8.98 8.90 6.67
N ARG A 364 -8.56 7.64 6.57
CA ARG A 364 -8.72 6.67 7.66
C ARG A 364 -7.40 6.48 8.41
N TRP A 365 -7.44 6.62 9.72
CA TRP A 365 -6.27 6.51 10.57
C TRP A 365 -6.46 5.45 11.65
N ILE A 366 -5.52 4.52 11.72
CA ILE A 366 -5.55 3.40 12.67
C ILE A 366 -4.25 3.42 13.49
N PHE A 367 -4.34 3.97 14.70
CA PHE A 367 -3.27 4.04 15.67
C PHE A 367 -3.42 2.91 16.70
N LYS A 368 -2.54 1.90 16.61
CA LYS A 368 -2.73 0.63 17.34
C LYS A 368 -4.07 -0.02 16.97
N ARG A 369 -4.29 -1.26 17.40
CA ARG A 369 -5.58 -1.97 17.16
C ARG A 369 -6.79 -1.39 17.93
N SER A 370 -6.63 -0.27 18.63
CA SER A 370 -7.64 0.31 19.53
C SER A 370 -8.09 1.72 19.19
N ILE A 371 -7.27 2.56 18.55
CA ILE A 371 -7.64 3.94 18.21
C ILE A 371 -7.75 4.02 16.69
N GLY A 372 -8.97 3.92 16.17
CA GLY A 372 -9.26 4.02 14.74
C GLY A 372 -10.33 5.07 14.48
N PHE A 373 -10.08 5.96 13.53
CA PHE A 373 -11.04 7.00 13.14
C PHE A 373 -10.92 7.35 11.65
N GLU A 374 -12.03 7.84 11.09
CA GLU A 374 -12.04 8.55 9.83
C GLU A 374 -12.02 10.05 10.10
N LEU A 375 -11.18 10.76 9.36
CA LEU A 375 -11.01 12.19 9.40
C LEU A 375 -11.68 12.76 8.14
N HIS A 376 -12.64 13.65 8.34
CA HIS A 376 -13.34 14.35 7.27
C HIS A 376 -12.93 15.82 7.29
N SER A 377 -12.82 16.45 6.13
CA SER A 377 -12.59 17.89 6.04
C SER A 377 -13.86 18.61 5.63
N ALA A 378 -14.16 19.71 6.31
CA ALA A 378 -15.22 20.64 5.93
C ALA A 378 -14.65 22.06 5.85
N ILE A 379 -15.38 22.95 5.18
CA ILE A 379 -15.12 24.39 5.24
C ILE A 379 -16.28 25.00 6.02
N VAL A 380 -15.98 25.54 7.20
CA VAL A 380 -16.96 26.21 8.08
C VAL A 380 -16.51 27.67 8.18
N ASP A 381 -17.36 28.59 7.72
CA ASP A 381 -17.08 30.03 7.70
C ASP A 381 -15.77 30.40 6.97
N GLY A 382 -15.47 29.71 5.87
CA GLY A 382 -14.23 29.90 5.10
C GLY A 382 -12.98 29.30 5.75
N VAL A 383 -13.10 28.72 6.95
CA VAL A 383 -12.00 28.06 7.65
C VAL A 383 -12.11 26.56 7.47
N LYS A 384 -10.99 25.93 7.12
CA LYS A 384 -10.92 24.46 7.03
C LYS A 384 -11.05 23.87 8.43
N SER A 385 -12.10 23.08 8.64
CA SER A 385 -12.36 22.35 9.87
C SER A 385 -12.24 20.84 9.62
N TYR A 386 -12.05 20.10 10.71
CA TYR A 386 -11.85 18.66 10.66
C TYR A 386 -12.82 17.96 11.62
N GLU A 387 -13.53 16.97 11.09
CA GLU A 387 -14.45 16.13 11.84
C GLU A 387 -13.85 14.73 12.01
N VAL A 388 -13.94 14.19 13.23
CA VAL A 388 -13.40 12.86 13.57
C VAL A 388 -14.56 11.92 13.86
N THR A 389 -14.65 10.86 13.06
CA THR A 389 -15.62 9.78 13.22
C THR A 389 -14.91 8.52 13.69
N TRP A 390 -15.14 8.11 14.93
CA TRP A 390 -14.52 6.90 15.48
C TRP A 390 -15.02 5.65 14.75
N MET A 391 -14.11 4.80 14.26
CA MET A 391 -14.47 3.63 13.43
C MET A 391 -15.31 2.59 14.19
N ARG A 392 -15.11 2.48 15.52
CA ARG A 392 -15.91 1.60 16.37
C ARG A 392 -16.94 2.44 17.11
N LYS A 393 -18.24 2.19 16.87
CA LYS A 393 -19.34 2.84 17.60
C LYS A 393 -19.22 2.72 19.13
N SER A 394 -18.64 1.63 19.62
CA SER A 394 -18.41 1.37 21.04
C SER A 394 -17.12 1.97 21.61
N TYR A 395 -16.28 2.58 20.77
CA TYR A 395 -15.04 3.19 21.23
C TYR A 395 -15.35 4.43 22.07
N LYS A 396 -14.79 4.45 23.28
CA LYS A 396 -14.85 5.60 24.19
C LYS A 396 -13.41 6.09 24.40
N PRO A 397 -13.08 7.34 24.03
CA PRO A 397 -11.78 7.93 24.31
C PRO A 397 -11.37 7.76 25.76
N LYS A 398 -10.11 7.43 25.99
CA LYS A 398 -9.53 7.24 27.34
C LYS A 398 -8.38 8.21 27.54
N LYS A 399 -8.12 8.62 28.79
CA LYS A 399 -6.98 9.50 29.13
C LYS A 399 -5.65 8.95 28.60
N LYS A 400 -5.43 7.64 28.70
CA LYS A 400 -4.21 6.98 28.18
C LYS A 400 -4.08 7.02 26.65
N ASP A 401 -5.20 7.07 25.93
CA ASP A 401 -5.20 7.13 24.47
C ASP A 401 -4.84 8.55 24.03
N LEU A 402 -5.43 9.57 24.68
CA LEU A 402 -5.06 10.98 24.50
C LEU A 402 -3.57 11.22 24.81
N GLU A 403 -3.08 10.71 25.93
CA GLU A 403 -1.67 10.82 26.30
C GLU A 403 -0.75 10.18 25.26
N PHE A 404 -1.11 9.00 24.76
CA PHE A 404 -0.37 8.36 23.68
C PHE A 404 -0.32 9.27 22.43
N LEU A 405 -1.44 9.84 22.00
CA LEU A 405 -1.47 10.72 20.83
C LEU A 405 -0.62 11.99 21.03
N ARG A 406 -0.63 12.59 22.23
CA ARG A 406 0.20 13.77 22.56
C ARG A 406 1.68 13.45 22.44
N VAL A 407 2.14 12.41 23.15
CA VAL A 407 3.55 12.00 23.11
C VAL A 407 4.00 11.72 21.67
N ARG A 408 3.16 11.09 20.84
CA ARG A 408 3.52 10.84 19.44
C ARG A 408 3.49 12.10 18.58
N PHE A 409 2.56 13.02 18.83
CA PHE A 409 2.52 14.30 18.12
C PHE A 409 3.75 15.15 18.40
N ASP A 410 4.16 15.24 19.67
CA ASP A 410 5.36 15.97 20.09
C ASP A 410 6.61 15.36 19.44
N GLN A 411 6.74 14.03 19.49
CA GLN A 411 7.83 13.33 18.81
C GLN A 411 7.87 13.59 17.30
N LEU A 412 6.72 13.59 16.63
CA LEU A 412 6.62 13.89 15.20
C LEU A 412 7.09 15.32 14.90
N LYS A 413 6.77 16.27 15.77
CA LYS A 413 7.21 17.67 15.66
C LYS A 413 8.72 17.80 15.84
N ASP A 414 9.30 17.02 16.75
CA ASP A 414 10.73 17.05 17.08
C ASP A 414 11.62 16.29 16.08
N VAL A 415 11.06 15.62 15.06
CA VAL A 415 11.86 14.94 14.03
C VAL A 415 12.67 15.97 13.24
N PRO A 416 14.02 15.88 13.25
CA PRO A 416 14.87 16.77 12.47
C PRO A 416 14.63 16.54 10.98
N LEU A 417 14.45 17.62 10.23
CA LEU A 417 14.30 17.55 8.79
C LEU A 417 15.66 17.80 8.13
N PRO A 418 16.06 16.95 7.16
CA PRO A 418 17.21 17.27 6.32
C PRO A 418 16.92 18.47 5.42
N GLU A 419 17.96 19.02 4.81
CA GLU A 419 17.78 20.02 3.76
C GLU A 419 17.03 19.40 2.57
N LYS A 420 16.15 20.19 1.96
CA LYS A 420 15.20 19.70 0.94
C LYS A 420 15.90 19.03 -0.26
N ASP A 421 17.06 19.55 -0.62
CA ASP A 421 17.91 19.14 -1.74
C ASP A 421 18.74 17.87 -1.47
N GLU A 422 18.70 17.33 -0.26
CA GLU A 422 19.29 16.03 0.07
C GLU A 422 18.45 14.84 -0.41
N LEU A 423 17.17 15.08 -0.76
CA LEU A 423 16.22 14.05 -1.17
C LEU A 423 15.70 14.28 -2.60
N PRO A 424 15.41 13.21 -3.36
CA PRO A 424 14.68 13.35 -4.61
C PRO A 424 13.35 14.11 -4.38
N PRO A 425 12.97 15.06 -5.26
CA PRO A 425 11.78 15.87 -5.04
C PRO A 425 10.47 15.07 -4.85
N SER A 426 10.34 13.93 -5.52
CA SER A 426 9.20 13.02 -5.37
C SER A 426 9.12 12.42 -3.96
N GLU A 427 10.25 11.95 -3.42
CA GLU A 427 10.34 11.40 -2.07
C GLU A 427 10.06 12.48 -1.03
N TRP A 428 10.72 13.64 -1.14
CA TRP A 428 10.50 14.77 -0.22
C TRP A 428 9.02 15.16 -0.16
N ASN A 429 8.40 15.37 -1.33
CA ASN A 429 7.01 15.80 -1.39
C ASN A 429 6.06 14.76 -0.78
N ALA A 430 6.26 13.47 -1.07
CA ALA A 430 5.44 12.39 -0.54
C ALA A 430 5.59 12.25 0.98
N ILE A 431 6.82 12.27 1.50
CA ILE A 431 7.12 12.19 2.94
C ILE A 431 6.52 13.39 3.67
N MET A 432 6.69 14.61 3.14
CA MET A 432 6.14 15.81 3.77
C MET A 432 4.61 15.87 3.71
N GLN A 433 4.01 15.40 2.61
CA GLN A 433 2.55 15.27 2.52
C GLN A 433 2.03 14.30 3.58
N TYR A 434 2.70 13.16 3.77
CA TYR A 434 2.33 12.16 4.77
C TYR A 434 2.48 12.71 6.20
N ARG A 435 3.63 13.32 6.51
CA ARG A 435 3.87 13.99 7.80
C ARG A 435 2.78 15.02 8.10
N GLY A 436 2.48 15.90 7.14
CA GLY A 436 1.44 16.93 7.32
C GLY A 436 0.06 16.34 7.58
N ALA A 437 -0.33 15.28 6.85
CA ALA A 437 -1.60 14.60 7.07
C ALA A 437 -1.67 13.93 8.45
N LEU A 438 -0.57 13.31 8.88
CA LEU A 438 -0.44 12.68 10.19
C LEU A 438 -0.53 13.70 11.34
N GLU A 439 0.10 14.86 11.20
CA GLU A 439 -0.01 15.97 12.16
C GLU A 439 -1.46 16.45 12.31
N VAL A 440 -2.16 16.66 11.19
CA VAL A 440 -3.58 17.05 11.19
C VAL A 440 -4.44 15.99 11.87
N ALA A 441 -4.23 14.71 11.56
CA ALA A 441 -4.99 13.60 12.13
C ALA A 441 -4.81 13.48 13.64
N LEU A 442 -3.57 13.52 14.12
CA LEU A 442 -3.25 13.50 15.55
C LEU A 442 -3.91 14.69 16.26
N SER A 443 -3.72 15.91 15.74
CA SER A 443 -4.28 17.13 16.32
C SER A 443 -5.81 17.08 16.42
N ALA A 444 -6.50 16.73 15.31
CA ALA A 444 -7.96 16.66 15.28
C ALA A 444 -8.51 15.62 16.27
N ALA A 445 -7.90 14.43 16.33
CA ALA A 445 -8.29 13.39 17.26
C ALA A 445 -8.11 13.83 18.73
N MET A 446 -6.97 14.45 19.07
CA MET A 446 -6.72 14.96 20.42
C MET A 446 -7.75 15.99 20.85
N GLN A 447 -8.07 16.97 20.00
CA GLN A 447 -9.07 18.00 20.31
C GLN A 447 -10.46 17.40 20.59
N VAL A 448 -10.87 16.39 19.82
CA VAL A 448 -12.14 15.68 20.06
C VAL A 448 -12.09 14.90 21.38
N MET A 449 -10.99 14.17 21.63
CA MET A 449 -10.81 13.43 22.89
C MET A 449 -10.83 14.34 24.13
N GLU A 450 -10.17 15.50 24.07
CA GLU A 450 -10.14 16.49 25.16
C GLU A 450 -11.53 17.01 25.51
N ARG A 451 -12.33 17.38 24.49
CA ARG A 451 -13.73 17.79 24.70
C ARG A 451 -14.53 16.67 25.38
N THR A 452 -14.45 15.44 24.86
CA THR A 452 -15.17 14.28 25.42
C THR A 452 -14.75 13.98 26.86
N LEU A 453 -13.46 14.06 27.18
CA LEU A 453 -12.94 13.76 28.53
C LEU A 453 -13.21 14.90 29.53
N GLY A 454 -13.20 16.16 29.08
CA GLY A 454 -13.46 17.34 29.91
C GLY A 454 -14.93 17.53 30.29
N SER A 455 -15.87 17.17 29.40
CA SER A 455 -17.30 17.17 29.72
C SER A 455 -17.65 16.19 30.84
N ASN A 456 -16.92 15.08 30.95
CA ASN A 456 -17.17 14.06 31.98
C ASN A 456 -16.68 14.46 33.38
N SER A 457 -15.73 15.41 33.51
CA SER A 457 -15.22 15.81 34.83
C SER A 457 -16.15 16.76 35.58
N HIS A 458 -17.12 17.39 34.91
CA HIS A 458 -18.05 18.36 35.51
C HIS A 458 -19.43 17.76 35.86
N GLY A 459 -19.70 16.50 35.48
CA GLY A 459 -21.00 15.84 35.71
C GLY A 459 -21.15 15.10 37.05
N GLY A 460 -20.13 15.08 37.90
CA GLY A 460 -20.06 14.22 39.10
C GLY A 460 -20.90 14.61 40.31
N ASN A 461 -21.92 15.48 40.17
CA ASN A 461 -22.74 15.87 41.32
C ASN A 461 -24.24 16.07 41.01
N LYS A 462 -24.79 15.29 40.07
CA LYS A 462 -26.24 15.21 39.90
C LYS A 462 -26.73 13.82 40.30
N ASN A 463 -27.47 13.78 41.41
CA ASN A 463 -28.33 12.67 41.80
C ASN A 463 -29.19 12.26 40.60
N ASP A 464 -29.02 11.02 40.16
CA ASP A 464 -29.65 10.46 38.97
C ASP A 464 -31.03 9.91 39.34
N ASP A 465 -32.05 10.74 39.14
CA ASP A 465 -33.48 10.39 39.14
C ASP A 465 -34.06 10.77 37.77
N SER A 466 -33.73 10.04 36.69
CA SER A 466 -34.68 9.90 35.57
C SER A 466 -34.27 8.86 34.54
N LYS A 467 -35.17 7.89 34.38
CA LYS A 467 -35.21 6.88 33.32
C LYS A 467 -35.65 7.50 32.00
N ASN A 468 -35.22 6.86 30.91
CA ASN A 468 -35.73 6.88 29.53
C ASN A 468 -35.17 7.95 28.58
N SER A 469 -34.29 7.52 27.68
CA SER A 469 -34.23 8.07 26.32
C SER A 469 -33.97 6.94 25.31
N PRO A 470 -34.68 6.89 24.16
CA PRO A 470 -34.62 5.79 23.20
C PRO A 470 -33.49 5.95 22.17
N ASP A 471 -32.86 4.83 21.84
CA ASP A 471 -31.82 4.69 20.81
C ASP A 471 -32.34 5.03 19.40
N VAL A 472 -31.60 5.87 18.67
CA VAL A 472 -31.77 6.08 17.22
C VAL A 472 -30.69 5.27 16.49
N ALA A 473 -31.13 4.27 15.73
CA ALA A 473 -30.26 3.45 14.87
C ALA A 473 -30.09 4.11 13.50
N TRP A 474 -28.84 4.39 13.12
CA TRP A 474 -28.46 4.64 11.73
C TRP A 474 -27.98 3.33 11.10
N GLY A 475 -28.69 2.91 10.05
CA GLY A 475 -28.49 1.70 9.27
C GLY A 475 -27.38 1.79 8.23
#